data_AF-A0A485BZJ9-F1
#
_entry.id   AF-A0A485BZJ9-F1
#
_cell.length_a   1.000
_cell.length_b   1.000
_cell.length_c   1.000
_cell.angle_alpha   90.00
_cell.angle_beta   90.00
_cell.angle_gamma   90.00
#
_symmetry.space_group_name_H-M   'P 1'
#
loop_
_entity.id
_entity.type
_entity.pdbx_description
1 polymer ?
#
loop_
_entity_poly.entity_id
_entity_poly.type
_entity_poly.pdbx_seq_one_letter_code
_entity_poly.pdbx_strand_id
1 'polypeptide(L)'
;MGINQSSSGSDKCNAIINVHLASGKFGRAGCGPFSLTGQPNAMGGREVGGLATMLAAHMNFEPADLARVARFWGTERLAQTPGLMAVDLFSAIGRGEVKAVWIMGTNPAVSLPDSHAVSQALAACPLVIVSEVTAETETSRYAHIRFPALGWGEKNGTVTNSERRISRQRAFLPAPGEAKADWWIIAEVAKQLGFAAAFNWQHPHEVFSEHAALSGYENDGQRAFDISGLSALTREEWDALEPVRWPVSRSEKPWDWQRGWRSDGRLRMVPVTPRAMQARPEPLYPLILNSGRIRDQWHTMTRTGDVPRLMQHIAQPIVEIAPQDAGRFNLQTGALARISSLSGVMVVRVVVTDSQRPGSLFTPMHWNDCFARQGKINSLVAAVVDPDSGQPESKQTAVRIAPWQPRWQGELYSRTPVTLPPHVHWWRKAAAGLHHLTVCGERTIQAELLAWCQRHHWQIQLASLGDTWHLLAWEQGKLMLGFWSSRTLPALDPALIEAAFNVAPQTLIERHGLLSGRDLARPEVGKIVCSCFSIGEKTIAEAIEKQGCSTVAELGRTLKCGTNCGSCIPELKALLACTERKVMIP
;
A
#
# COMPACT_ATOMS: atom_id res chain seq x y z
N MET A 1 -9.25 10.31 -0.17
CA MET A 1 -8.67 10.35 1.19
C MET A 1 -8.16 11.73 1.64
N GLY A 2 -8.28 12.81 0.85
CA GLY A 2 -7.82 14.15 1.28
C GLY A 2 -8.74 14.86 2.29
N ILE A 3 -9.91 14.28 2.59
CA ILE A 3 -10.91 14.84 3.49
C ILE A 3 -10.87 14.14 4.86
N ASN A 4 -10.99 12.81 4.86
CA ASN A 4 -11.14 12.02 6.09
C ASN A 4 -9.84 11.81 6.87
N GLN A 5 -8.68 11.74 6.21
CA GLN A 5 -7.37 11.58 6.90
C GLN A 5 -6.87 12.90 7.47
N SER A 6 -7.56 13.41 8.49
CA SER A 6 -7.34 14.69 9.15
C SER A 6 -7.90 14.66 10.56
N SER A 7 -7.39 15.49 11.47
CA SER A 7 -7.90 15.61 12.85
C SER A 7 -9.32 16.19 12.97
N SER A 8 -9.93 16.59 11.86
CA SER A 8 -11.31 17.07 11.78
C SER A 8 -12.06 16.42 10.59
N GLY A 9 -11.72 15.17 10.28
CA GLY A 9 -12.27 14.43 9.14
C GLY A 9 -13.79 14.29 9.19
N SER A 10 -14.35 14.06 10.39
CA SER A 10 -15.80 13.88 10.56
C SER A 10 -16.57 15.16 10.25
N ASP A 11 -16.10 16.31 10.75
CA ASP A 11 -16.69 17.62 10.45
C ASP A 11 -16.62 17.94 8.95
N LYS A 12 -15.50 17.63 8.28
CA LYS A 12 -15.37 17.88 6.84
C LYS A 12 -16.33 17.01 6.03
N CYS A 13 -16.54 15.76 6.42
CA CYS A 13 -17.55 14.89 5.82
C CYS A 13 -18.97 15.43 6.05
N ASN A 14 -19.29 15.84 7.27
CA ASN A 14 -20.58 16.45 7.61
C ASN A 14 -20.83 17.74 6.82
N ALA A 15 -19.83 18.59 6.63
CA ALA A 15 -19.93 19.79 5.80
C ALA A 15 -20.36 19.44 4.36
N ILE A 16 -19.77 18.41 3.76
CA ILE A 16 -20.13 17.94 2.41
C ILE A 16 -21.57 17.41 2.40
N ILE A 17 -21.94 16.58 3.38
CA ILE A 17 -23.29 16.03 3.50
C ILE A 17 -24.32 17.16 3.65
N ASN A 18 -24.05 18.15 4.50
CA ASN A 18 -24.90 19.32 4.69
C ASN A 18 -25.14 20.08 3.39
N VAL A 19 -24.12 20.27 2.55
CA VAL A 19 -24.30 20.93 1.25
C VAL A 19 -25.24 20.14 0.34
N HIS A 20 -25.13 18.81 0.34
CA HIS A 20 -26.07 17.96 -0.41
C HIS A 20 -27.50 18.09 0.13
N LEU A 21 -27.68 18.04 1.45
CA LEU A 21 -28.99 18.19 2.10
C LEU A 21 -29.61 19.56 1.82
N ALA A 22 -28.85 20.64 2.02
CA ALA A 22 -29.31 22.02 1.81
C ALA A 22 -29.68 22.32 0.35
N SER A 23 -28.96 21.71 -0.60
CA SER A 23 -29.22 21.91 -2.03
C SER A 23 -30.23 20.93 -2.62
N GLY A 24 -30.77 19.99 -1.83
CA GLY A 24 -31.65 18.92 -2.32
C GLY A 24 -30.97 17.97 -3.32
N LYS A 25 -29.63 17.94 -3.37
CA LYS A 25 -28.85 17.12 -4.31
C LYS A 25 -28.56 15.74 -3.72
N PHE A 26 -29.59 14.97 -3.38
CA PHE A 26 -29.53 13.59 -2.90
C PHE A 26 -30.80 12.82 -3.32
N GLY A 27 -30.80 11.50 -3.15
CA GLY A 27 -32.00 10.67 -3.40
C GLY A 27 -32.45 10.54 -4.86
N ARG A 28 -31.63 10.96 -5.83
CA ARG A 28 -31.90 10.84 -7.28
C ARG A 28 -30.63 10.52 -8.06
N ALA A 29 -30.77 10.01 -9.28
CA ALA A 29 -29.64 9.66 -10.14
C ALA A 29 -28.69 10.85 -10.37
N GLY A 30 -27.38 10.61 -10.36
CA GLY A 30 -26.35 11.63 -10.50
C GLY A 30 -26.17 12.56 -9.29
N CYS A 31 -26.85 12.30 -8.17
CA CYS A 31 -26.78 13.11 -6.95
C CYS A 31 -26.34 12.28 -5.73
N GLY A 32 -25.97 13.00 -4.66
CA GLY A 32 -25.67 12.45 -3.34
C GLY A 32 -24.18 12.43 -3.00
N PRO A 33 -23.84 12.47 -1.70
CA PRO A 33 -22.47 12.30 -1.26
C PRO A 33 -22.00 10.88 -1.60
N PHE A 34 -20.83 10.77 -2.22
CA PHE A 34 -20.23 9.49 -2.57
C PHE A 34 -18.79 9.38 -2.05
N SER A 35 -18.57 8.45 -1.12
CA SER A 35 -17.25 8.19 -0.58
C SER A 35 -16.56 7.08 -1.36
N LEU A 36 -15.54 7.43 -2.13
CA LEU A 36 -14.65 6.44 -2.76
C LEU A 36 -13.84 5.70 -1.69
N THR A 37 -14.15 4.41 -1.49
CA THR A 37 -13.42 3.58 -0.54
C THR A 37 -12.15 3.01 -1.18
N GLY A 38 -11.05 3.01 -0.43
CA GLY A 38 -9.76 2.53 -0.93
C GLY A 38 -9.69 1.02 -1.12
N GLN A 39 -9.93 0.22 -0.07
CA GLN A 39 -9.86 -1.24 -0.18
C GLN A 39 -11.11 -1.83 -0.87
N PRO A 40 -10.97 -2.93 -1.64
CA PRO A 40 -12.07 -3.52 -2.42
C PRO A 40 -13.30 -3.92 -1.61
N ASN A 41 -13.11 -4.35 -0.35
CA ASN A 41 -14.19 -4.81 0.54
C ASN A 41 -14.32 -3.93 1.80
N ALA A 42 -13.92 -2.66 1.72
CA ALA A 42 -14.04 -1.75 2.86
C ALA A 42 -15.50 -1.49 3.26
N MET A 43 -16.46 -1.60 2.32
CA MET A 43 -17.88 -1.52 2.66
C MET A 43 -18.33 -2.80 3.36
N GLY A 44 -18.03 -3.97 2.81
CA GLY A 44 -18.37 -5.25 3.42
C GLY A 44 -17.81 -5.42 4.83
N GLY A 45 -16.59 -4.92 5.09
CA GLY A 45 -16.03 -4.88 6.44
C GLY A 45 -16.89 -4.09 7.44
N ARG A 46 -17.55 -3.00 7.03
CA ARG A 46 -18.46 -2.22 7.91
C ARG A 46 -19.80 -2.93 8.08
N GLU A 47 -20.30 -3.56 7.02
CA GLU A 47 -21.55 -4.33 7.02
C GLU A 47 -21.50 -5.44 8.07
N VAL A 48 -20.34 -6.12 8.21
CA VAL A 48 -20.16 -7.23 9.17
C VAL A 48 -19.70 -6.79 10.56
N GLY A 49 -19.64 -5.48 10.85
CA GLY A 49 -19.20 -5.00 12.17
C GLY A 49 -17.69 -5.00 12.38
N GLY A 50 -16.89 -4.91 11.31
CA GLY A 50 -15.42 -4.79 11.35
C GLY A 50 -14.90 -3.43 11.83
N LEU A 51 -15.65 -2.74 12.71
CA LEU A 51 -15.27 -1.49 13.36
C LEU A 51 -15.44 -1.65 14.87
N ALA A 52 -14.49 -1.15 15.66
CA ALA A 52 -14.58 -1.23 17.12
C ALA A 52 -15.81 -0.51 17.71
N THR A 53 -16.39 0.43 16.96
CA THR A 53 -17.50 1.30 17.38
C THR A 53 -18.86 0.88 16.83
N MET A 54 -18.96 -0.21 16.09
CA MET A 54 -20.19 -0.64 15.43
C MET A 54 -20.34 -2.17 15.47
N LEU A 55 -21.55 -2.65 15.79
CA LEU A 55 -21.92 -4.05 15.71
C LEU A 55 -22.25 -4.46 14.27
N ALA A 56 -22.37 -5.75 14.02
CA ALA A 56 -22.76 -6.27 12.71
C ALA A 56 -24.10 -5.68 12.21
N ALA A 57 -24.27 -5.61 10.90
CA ALA A 57 -25.44 -5.07 10.21
C ALA A 57 -25.79 -3.61 10.59
N HIS A 58 -24.76 -2.76 10.73
CA HIS A 58 -24.88 -1.33 11.04
C HIS A 58 -25.67 -1.03 12.33
N MET A 59 -25.58 -1.94 13.30
CA MET A 59 -26.11 -1.73 14.65
C MET A 59 -25.08 -1.04 15.55
N ASN A 60 -25.55 -0.33 16.57
CA ASN A 60 -24.72 0.40 17.53
C ASN A 60 -24.74 -0.29 18.89
N PHE A 61 -23.98 0.23 19.85
CA PHE A 61 -23.98 -0.23 21.25
C PHE A 61 -25.16 0.35 22.07
N GLU A 62 -26.29 0.59 21.42
CA GLU A 62 -27.51 1.04 22.08
C GLU A 62 -28.26 -0.17 22.69
N PRO A 63 -28.98 -0.02 23.83
CA PRO A 63 -29.62 -1.15 24.50
C PRO A 63 -30.54 -1.99 23.60
N ALA A 64 -31.29 -1.35 22.70
CA ALA A 64 -32.18 -2.05 21.77
C ALA A 64 -31.42 -2.89 20.73
N ASP A 65 -30.29 -2.38 20.23
CA ASP A 65 -29.45 -3.07 19.26
C ASP A 65 -28.70 -4.24 19.92
N LEU A 66 -28.15 -4.03 21.12
CA LEU A 66 -27.53 -5.08 21.93
C LEU A 66 -28.49 -6.22 22.22
N ALA A 67 -29.72 -5.90 22.66
CA ALA A 67 -30.75 -6.89 22.95
C ALA A 67 -31.16 -7.68 21.68
N ARG A 68 -31.22 -7.00 20.52
CA ARG A 68 -31.54 -7.63 19.23
C ARG A 68 -30.46 -8.62 18.80
N VAL A 69 -29.19 -8.21 18.84
CA VAL A 69 -28.05 -9.08 18.50
C VAL A 69 -27.98 -10.28 19.46
N ALA A 70 -28.17 -10.04 20.77
CA ALA A 70 -28.20 -11.08 21.78
C ALA A 70 -29.30 -12.11 21.50
N ARG A 71 -30.52 -11.67 21.15
CA ARG A 71 -31.63 -12.57 20.74
C ARG A 71 -31.28 -13.37 19.49
N PHE A 72 -30.76 -12.72 18.45
CA PHE A 72 -30.45 -13.39 17.18
C PHE A 72 -29.39 -14.49 17.36
N TRP A 73 -28.30 -14.21 18.07
CA TRP A 73 -27.22 -15.18 18.31
C TRP A 73 -27.48 -16.10 19.51
N GLY A 74 -28.56 -15.88 20.28
CA GLY A 74 -28.85 -16.66 21.48
C GLY A 74 -27.76 -16.55 22.56
N THR A 75 -27.15 -15.37 22.72
CA THR A 75 -26.06 -15.15 23.69
C THR A 75 -26.47 -14.22 24.82
N GLU A 76 -26.06 -14.55 26.04
CA GLU A 76 -26.19 -13.68 27.22
C GLU A 76 -24.93 -12.81 27.44
N ARG A 77 -23.86 -13.06 26.68
CA ARG A 77 -22.58 -12.37 26.82
C ARG A 77 -22.22 -11.67 25.51
N LEU A 78 -22.44 -10.36 25.50
CA LEU A 78 -22.07 -9.45 24.42
C LEU A 78 -21.28 -8.27 24.99
N ALA A 79 -20.37 -7.71 24.18
CA ALA A 79 -19.70 -6.46 24.55
C ALA A 79 -20.75 -5.34 24.72
N GLN A 80 -20.70 -4.63 25.85
CA GLN A 80 -21.68 -3.60 26.19
C GLN A 80 -21.27 -2.20 25.73
N THR A 81 -20.01 -2.01 25.35
CA THR A 81 -19.45 -0.72 24.94
C THR A 81 -18.56 -0.89 23.71
N PRO A 82 -18.35 0.19 22.93
CA PRO A 82 -17.33 0.23 21.88
C PRO A 82 -15.96 -0.25 22.37
N GLY A 83 -15.24 -0.93 21.49
CA GLY A 83 -13.84 -1.29 21.69
C GLY A 83 -12.87 -0.16 21.36
N LEU A 84 -11.58 -0.43 21.49
CA LEU A 84 -10.52 0.52 21.14
C LEU A 84 -10.39 0.68 19.63
N MET A 85 -10.36 1.93 19.15
CA MET A 85 -10.02 2.24 17.76
C MET A 85 -8.53 1.98 17.51
N ALA A 86 -8.11 1.84 16.25
CA ALA A 86 -6.79 1.30 15.91
C ALA A 86 -5.61 2.02 16.60
N VAL A 87 -5.57 3.37 16.59
CA VAL A 87 -4.47 4.12 17.23
C VAL A 87 -4.48 3.92 18.76
N ASP A 88 -5.66 3.92 19.38
CA ASP A 88 -5.81 3.70 20.82
C ASP A 88 -5.47 2.26 21.21
N LEU A 89 -5.83 1.27 20.38
CA LEU A 89 -5.52 -0.14 20.58
C LEU A 89 -4.01 -0.34 20.69
N PHE A 90 -3.23 0.15 19.73
CA PHE A 90 -1.78 -0.01 19.77
C PHE A 90 -1.12 0.79 20.91
N SER A 91 -1.70 1.94 21.27
CA SER A 91 -1.27 2.68 22.46
C SER A 91 -1.53 1.89 23.75
N ALA A 92 -2.69 1.23 23.86
CA ALA A 92 -3.06 0.38 25.00
C ALA A 92 -2.20 -0.90 25.10
N ILE A 93 -1.80 -1.48 23.96
CA ILE A 93 -0.80 -2.54 23.92
C ILE A 93 0.53 -2.03 24.48
N GLY A 94 0.98 -0.84 24.04
CA GLY A 94 2.22 -0.22 24.55
C GLY A 94 2.19 0.06 26.05
N ARG A 95 1.01 0.33 26.64
CA ARG A 95 0.81 0.49 28.09
C ARG A 95 0.62 -0.84 28.84
N GLY A 96 0.52 -1.98 28.14
CA GLY A 96 0.31 -3.30 28.74
C GLY A 96 -1.13 -3.61 29.16
N GLU A 97 -2.10 -2.76 28.77
CA GLU A 97 -3.53 -2.95 29.05
C GLU A 97 -4.12 -4.05 28.16
N VAL A 98 -3.69 -4.09 26.89
CA VAL A 98 -4.05 -5.15 25.94
C VAL A 98 -2.89 -6.12 25.82
N LYS A 99 -3.13 -7.39 26.19
CA LYS A 99 -2.10 -8.44 26.28
C LYS A 99 -2.10 -9.43 25.12
N ALA A 100 -3.17 -9.42 24.32
CA ALA A 100 -3.31 -10.28 23.16
C ALA A 100 -3.91 -9.47 22.00
N VAL A 101 -3.33 -9.60 20.82
CA VAL A 101 -3.85 -8.98 19.59
C VAL A 101 -3.81 -9.98 18.45
N TRP A 102 -4.92 -10.08 17.71
CA TRP A 102 -4.98 -10.86 16.47
C TRP A 102 -5.14 -9.93 15.28
N ILE A 103 -4.12 -9.89 14.43
CA ILE A 103 -4.03 -9.04 13.25
C ILE A 103 -4.29 -9.88 12.00
N MET A 104 -5.30 -9.54 11.23
CA MET A 104 -5.72 -10.31 10.06
C MET A 104 -5.67 -9.46 8.79
N GLY A 105 -4.85 -9.86 7.82
CA GLY A 105 -4.79 -9.23 6.48
C GLY A 105 -4.42 -7.74 6.48
N THR A 106 -3.63 -7.29 7.45
CA THR A 106 -3.18 -5.89 7.56
C THR A 106 -1.77 -5.80 8.17
N ASN A 107 -1.07 -4.70 7.88
CA ASN A 107 0.33 -4.48 8.29
C ASN A 107 0.49 -3.18 9.11
N PRO A 108 -0.04 -3.12 10.36
CA PRO A 108 -0.06 -1.92 11.21
C PRO A 108 1.32 -1.37 11.55
N ALA A 109 2.36 -2.22 11.62
CA ALA A 109 3.76 -1.78 11.81
C ALA A 109 4.29 -0.89 10.65
N VAL A 110 3.50 -0.74 9.58
CA VAL A 110 3.78 0.15 8.44
C VAL A 110 2.65 1.16 8.24
N SER A 111 1.39 0.73 8.32
CA SER A 111 0.25 1.52 7.86
C SER A 111 -0.30 2.53 8.89
N LEU A 112 -0.02 2.35 10.18
CA LEU A 112 -0.45 3.26 11.24
C LEU A 112 0.55 4.41 11.46
N PRO A 113 0.08 5.58 11.91
CA PRO A 113 0.95 6.68 12.33
C PRO A 113 1.82 6.24 13.50
N ASP A 114 2.95 6.93 13.69
CA ASP A 114 4.00 6.53 14.64
C ASP A 114 4.29 5.03 14.57
N SER A 115 4.62 4.57 13.36
CA SER A 115 4.89 3.14 13.11
C SER A 115 6.03 2.57 13.97
N HIS A 116 6.88 3.41 14.58
CA HIS A 116 7.88 2.99 15.54
C HIS A 116 7.27 2.61 16.89
N ALA A 117 6.40 3.46 17.45
CA ALA A 117 5.67 3.12 18.68
C ALA A 117 4.81 1.86 18.51
N VAL A 118 4.15 1.69 17.34
CA VAL A 118 3.40 0.48 17.01
C VAL A 118 4.30 -0.76 17.01
N SER A 119 5.50 -0.65 16.43
CA SER A 119 6.49 -1.74 16.40
C SER A 119 6.98 -2.11 17.81
N GLN A 120 7.23 -1.11 18.67
CA GLN A 120 7.61 -1.33 20.06
C GLN A 120 6.49 -1.99 20.87
N ALA A 121 5.24 -1.53 20.69
CA ALA A 121 4.07 -2.11 21.34
C ALA A 121 3.90 -3.58 20.95
N LEU A 122 4.02 -3.91 19.65
CA LEU A 122 3.96 -5.29 19.17
C LEU A 122 5.07 -6.16 19.74
N ALA A 123 6.31 -5.64 19.82
CA ALA A 123 7.43 -6.37 20.39
C ALA A 123 7.26 -6.66 21.89
N ALA A 124 6.55 -5.79 22.63
CA ALA A 124 6.28 -5.95 24.05
C ALA A 124 4.97 -6.71 24.36
N CYS A 125 4.11 -6.93 23.36
CA CYS A 125 2.81 -7.58 23.55
C CYS A 125 2.99 -9.06 23.88
N PRO A 126 2.41 -9.58 24.99
CA PRO A 126 2.55 -10.99 25.39
C PRO A 126 2.07 -12.01 24.36
N LEU A 127 1.08 -11.65 23.53
CA LEU A 127 0.58 -12.52 22.48
C LEU A 127 0.20 -11.72 21.24
N VAL A 128 0.87 -12.02 20.13
CA VAL A 128 0.56 -11.45 18.81
C VAL A 128 0.26 -12.61 17.86
N ILE A 129 -0.95 -12.63 17.33
CA ILE A 129 -1.41 -13.59 16.33
C ILE A 129 -1.52 -12.86 14.99
N VAL A 130 -0.99 -13.45 13.93
CA VAL A 130 -1.05 -12.87 12.58
C VAL A 130 -1.64 -13.88 11.59
N SER A 131 -2.75 -13.53 10.94
CA SER A 131 -3.25 -14.23 9.75
C SER A 131 -2.86 -13.46 8.50
N GLU A 132 -2.03 -14.06 7.65
CA GLU A 132 -1.38 -13.36 6.55
C GLU A 132 -1.19 -14.28 5.33
N VAL A 133 -1.26 -13.69 4.14
CA VAL A 133 -1.12 -14.41 2.86
C VAL A 133 0.34 -14.42 2.39
N THR A 134 1.20 -13.63 3.03
CA THR A 134 2.61 -13.45 2.71
C THR A 134 3.51 -13.97 3.83
N ALA A 135 4.59 -14.64 3.45
CA ALA A 135 5.50 -15.26 4.40
C ALA A 135 6.31 -14.26 5.23
N GLU A 136 6.47 -13.02 4.77
CA GLU A 136 7.17 -11.99 5.53
C GLU A 136 6.53 -10.61 5.34
N THR A 137 6.11 -10.03 6.46
CA THR A 137 5.70 -8.63 6.60
C THR A 137 6.32 -8.05 7.87
N GLU A 138 6.42 -6.72 7.97
CA GLU A 138 6.93 -6.05 9.18
C GLU A 138 6.13 -6.44 10.42
N THR A 139 4.81 -6.52 10.32
CA THR A 139 3.96 -6.93 11.44
C THR A 139 4.18 -8.40 11.80
N SER A 140 4.33 -9.29 10.81
CA SER A 140 4.51 -10.73 11.06
C SER A 140 5.79 -11.07 11.84
N ARG A 141 6.79 -10.17 11.86
CA ARG A 141 8.04 -10.35 12.62
C ARG A 141 7.82 -10.37 14.13
N TYR A 142 6.71 -9.81 14.60
CA TYR A 142 6.34 -9.79 16.02
C TYR A 142 5.35 -10.90 16.39
N ALA A 143 4.93 -11.71 15.43
CA ALA A 143 3.92 -12.74 15.65
C ALA A 143 4.49 -13.91 16.47
N HIS A 144 3.77 -14.28 17.52
CA HIS A 144 3.99 -15.50 18.29
C HIS A 144 3.29 -16.69 17.62
N ILE A 145 2.13 -16.44 17.01
CA ILE A 145 1.37 -17.43 16.23
C ILE A 145 1.10 -16.85 14.84
N ARG A 146 1.31 -17.67 13.81
CA ARG A 146 1.12 -17.28 12.41
C ARG A 146 0.21 -18.27 11.72
N PHE A 147 -0.90 -17.77 11.17
CA PHE A 147 -1.81 -18.58 10.37
C PHE A 147 -1.64 -18.26 8.88
N PRO A 148 -1.32 -19.25 8.03
CA PRO A 148 -1.32 -19.06 6.58
C PRO A 148 -2.76 -18.89 6.09
N ALA A 149 -3.09 -17.68 5.64
CA ALA A 149 -4.42 -17.35 5.14
C ALA A 149 -4.49 -17.46 3.61
N LEU A 150 -5.66 -17.79 3.08
CA LEU A 150 -5.87 -17.81 1.62
C LEU A 150 -5.75 -16.42 1.00
N GLY A 151 -5.14 -16.35 -0.18
CA GLY A 151 -5.08 -15.18 -1.06
C GLY A 151 -6.37 -14.94 -1.85
N TRP A 152 -6.45 -13.81 -2.55
CA TRP A 152 -7.65 -13.44 -3.33
C TRP A 152 -8.09 -14.50 -4.34
N GLY A 153 -7.16 -15.12 -5.07
CA GLY A 153 -7.49 -16.13 -6.07
C GLY A 153 -7.93 -17.48 -5.51
N GLU A 154 -7.73 -17.69 -4.20
CA GLU A 154 -7.99 -18.95 -3.50
C GLU A 154 -9.25 -18.88 -2.63
N LYS A 155 -9.68 -17.66 -2.25
CA LYS A 155 -10.85 -17.43 -1.41
C LYS A 155 -12.16 -17.69 -2.16
N ASN A 156 -13.15 -18.16 -1.42
CA ASN A 156 -14.55 -18.26 -1.84
C ASN A 156 -15.42 -17.43 -0.89
N GLY A 157 -16.24 -16.52 -1.41
CA GLY A 157 -17.05 -15.61 -0.59
C GLY A 157 -17.70 -14.50 -1.41
N THR A 158 -17.94 -13.35 -0.77
CA THR A 158 -18.46 -12.13 -1.41
C THR A 158 -17.62 -10.91 -1.05
N VAL A 159 -17.66 -9.89 -1.91
CA VAL A 159 -17.09 -8.57 -1.67
C VAL A 159 -18.11 -7.48 -1.97
N THR A 160 -18.18 -6.45 -1.13
CA THR A 160 -19.04 -5.29 -1.33
C THR A 160 -18.22 -4.03 -1.66
N ASN A 161 -18.45 -3.46 -2.84
CA ASN A 161 -17.73 -2.27 -3.32
C ASN A 161 -18.32 -0.93 -2.81
N SER A 162 -17.74 0.21 -3.22
CA SER A 162 -18.17 1.54 -2.76
C SER A 162 -19.61 1.91 -3.12
N GLU A 163 -20.19 1.32 -4.16
CA GLU A 163 -21.58 1.57 -4.56
C GLU A 163 -22.57 0.57 -3.95
N ARG A 164 -22.15 -0.18 -2.92
CA ARG A 164 -22.94 -1.20 -2.22
C ARG A 164 -23.25 -2.45 -3.06
N ARG A 165 -22.49 -2.68 -4.14
CA ARG A 165 -22.64 -3.88 -4.96
C ARG A 165 -21.88 -5.04 -4.35
N ILE A 166 -22.63 -6.09 -4.04
CA ILE A 166 -22.16 -7.38 -3.56
C ILE A 166 -21.87 -8.24 -4.80
N SER A 167 -20.65 -8.74 -4.88
CA SER A 167 -20.21 -9.63 -5.97
C SER A 167 -19.66 -10.93 -5.40
N ARG A 168 -19.98 -12.06 -6.04
CA ARG A 168 -19.39 -13.37 -5.72
C ARG A 168 -17.89 -13.39 -6.07
N GLN A 169 -17.08 -13.76 -5.09
CA GLN A 169 -15.67 -14.09 -5.25
C GLN A 169 -15.51 -15.62 -5.30
N ARG A 170 -15.14 -16.14 -6.47
CA ARG A 170 -14.92 -17.58 -6.73
C ARG A 170 -13.43 -17.88 -6.68
N ALA A 171 -13.07 -18.97 -6.01
CA ALA A 171 -11.71 -19.49 -6.08
C ALA A 171 -11.44 -19.97 -7.51
N PHE A 172 -10.30 -19.58 -8.07
CA PHE A 172 -9.81 -20.05 -9.37
C PHE A 172 -8.39 -20.64 -9.26
N LEU A 173 -7.83 -20.67 -8.05
CA LEU A 173 -6.60 -21.36 -7.69
C LEU A 173 -6.87 -22.31 -6.52
N PRO A 174 -6.17 -23.45 -6.44
CA PRO A 174 -6.21 -24.30 -5.26
C PRO A 174 -5.56 -23.60 -4.07
N ALA A 175 -5.95 -24.00 -2.85
CA ALA A 175 -5.29 -23.53 -1.63
C ALA A 175 -3.81 -23.93 -1.63
N PRO A 176 -2.87 -23.00 -1.37
CA PRO A 176 -1.45 -23.30 -1.32
C PRO A 176 -1.10 -23.98 0.02
N GLY A 177 -0.53 -25.19 -0.06
CA GLY A 177 -0.09 -25.94 1.11
C GLY A 177 -1.20 -26.12 2.15
N GLU A 178 -0.95 -25.68 3.38
CA GLU A 178 -1.89 -25.77 4.51
C GLU A 178 -2.72 -24.51 4.72
N ALA A 179 -2.70 -23.56 3.77
CA ALA A 179 -3.43 -22.30 3.92
C ALA A 179 -4.95 -22.53 4.03
N LYS A 180 -5.60 -21.77 4.92
CA LYS A 180 -7.02 -21.89 5.21
C LYS A 180 -7.72 -20.53 5.12
N ALA A 181 -9.03 -20.56 4.88
CA ALA A 181 -9.83 -19.35 4.82
C ALA A 181 -9.88 -18.68 6.20
N ASP A 182 -9.87 -17.34 6.25
CA ASP A 182 -9.90 -16.58 7.51
C ASP A 182 -11.07 -16.97 8.42
N TRP A 183 -12.28 -17.14 7.84
CA TRP A 183 -13.47 -17.55 8.60
C TRP A 183 -13.30 -18.94 9.22
N TRP A 184 -12.64 -19.86 8.51
CA TRP A 184 -12.39 -21.22 9.00
C TRP A 184 -11.39 -21.19 10.15
N ILE A 185 -10.32 -20.39 10.04
CA ILE A 185 -9.32 -20.24 11.10
C ILE A 185 -9.99 -19.71 12.38
N ILE A 186 -10.84 -18.68 12.26
CA ILE A 186 -11.61 -18.14 13.39
C ILE A 186 -12.52 -19.23 13.98
N ALA A 187 -13.25 -19.97 13.14
CA ALA A 187 -14.16 -21.01 13.56
C ALA A 187 -13.46 -22.14 14.32
N GLU A 188 -12.29 -22.59 13.85
CA GLU A 188 -11.51 -23.64 14.53
C GLU A 188 -10.95 -23.15 15.87
N VAL A 189 -10.44 -21.91 15.94
CA VAL A 189 -10.03 -21.34 17.23
C VAL A 189 -11.22 -21.26 18.20
N ALA A 190 -12.38 -20.81 17.74
CA ALA A 190 -13.59 -20.74 18.57
C ALA A 190 -14.05 -22.13 19.05
N LYS A 191 -13.96 -23.16 18.20
CA LYS A 191 -14.23 -24.57 18.58
C LYS A 191 -13.31 -25.03 19.71
N GLN A 192 -12.01 -24.76 19.60
CA GLN A 192 -11.04 -25.10 20.66
C GLN A 192 -11.29 -24.34 21.97
N LEU A 193 -11.93 -23.18 21.91
CA LEU A 193 -12.36 -22.40 23.07
C LEU A 193 -13.73 -22.84 23.64
N GLY A 194 -14.34 -23.89 23.10
CA GLY A 194 -15.61 -24.45 23.59
C GLY A 194 -16.87 -23.92 22.91
N PHE A 195 -16.75 -23.11 21.85
CA PHE A 195 -17.89 -22.53 21.12
C PHE A 195 -18.27 -23.31 19.86
N ALA A 196 -18.01 -24.62 19.84
CA ALA A 196 -18.13 -25.42 18.63
C ALA A 196 -19.53 -25.39 18.00
N ALA A 197 -20.59 -25.39 18.81
CA ALA A 197 -21.97 -25.32 18.31
C ALA A 197 -22.28 -24.03 17.55
N ALA A 198 -21.71 -22.88 17.96
CA ALA A 198 -21.95 -21.58 17.35
C ALA A 198 -21.06 -21.31 16.12
N PHE A 199 -19.94 -22.02 15.98
CA PHE A 199 -18.95 -21.81 14.91
C PHE A 199 -18.83 -23.03 13.99
N ASN A 200 -19.88 -23.85 13.87
CA ASN A 200 -19.84 -25.10 13.08
C ASN A 200 -20.12 -24.92 11.58
N TRP A 201 -19.82 -23.77 11.00
CA TRP A 201 -20.03 -23.56 9.56
C TRP A 201 -19.14 -24.49 8.73
N GLN A 202 -19.71 -25.10 7.70
CA GLN A 202 -19.01 -26.00 6.78
C GLN A 202 -18.64 -25.31 5.46
N HIS A 203 -19.27 -24.17 5.16
CA HIS A 203 -19.07 -23.43 3.91
C HIS A 203 -19.28 -21.92 4.11
N PRO A 204 -18.57 -21.02 3.41
CA PRO A 204 -18.76 -19.57 3.52
C PRO A 204 -20.18 -19.08 3.15
N HIS A 205 -20.94 -19.88 2.40
CA HIS A 205 -22.36 -19.63 2.13
C HIS A 205 -23.19 -19.58 3.42
N GLU A 206 -22.90 -20.45 4.39
CA GLU A 206 -23.64 -20.49 5.67
C GLU A 206 -23.37 -19.21 6.48
N VAL A 207 -22.11 -18.76 6.51
CA VAL A 207 -21.71 -17.48 7.12
C VAL A 207 -22.42 -16.31 6.44
N PHE A 208 -22.47 -16.31 5.10
CA PHE A 208 -23.17 -15.28 4.33
C PHE A 208 -24.68 -15.28 4.62
N SER A 209 -25.31 -16.45 4.66
CA SER A 209 -26.74 -16.60 4.92
C SER A 209 -27.11 -16.13 6.32
N GLU A 210 -26.28 -16.43 7.33
CA GLU A 210 -26.47 -15.91 8.69
C GLU A 210 -26.32 -14.38 8.75
N HIS A 211 -25.27 -13.83 8.14
CA HIS A 211 -25.08 -12.39 8.04
C HIS A 211 -26.26 -11.70 7.35
N ALA A 212 -26.78 -12.31 6.27
CA ALA A 212 -27.93 -11.81 5.56
C ALA A 212 -29.20 -11.86 6.42
N ALA A 213 -29.43 -12.95 7.16
CA ALA A 213 -30.56 -13.08 8.07
C ALA A 213 -30.51 -12.02 9.18
N LEU A 214 -29.34 -11.81 9.80
CA LEU A 214 -29.13 -10.79 10.83
C LEU A 214 -29.47 -9.39 10.33
N SER A 215 -29.14 -9.07 9.07
CA SER A 215 -29.40 -7.74 8.51
C SER A 215 -30.89 -7.36 8.49
N GLY A 216 -31.79 -8.33 8.28
CA GLY A 216 -33.24 -8.10 8.30
C GLY A 216 -33.92 -8.40 9.64
N TYR A 217 -33.25 -9.09 10.57
CA TYR A 217 -33.81 -9.44 11.86
C TYR A 217 -34.21 -8.16 12.63
N GLU A 218 -35.51 -8.02 12.91
CA GLU A 218 -36.11 -6.83 13.55
C GLU A 218 -35.60 -5.50 12.96
N ASN A 219 -35.42 -5.45 11.63
CA ASN A 219 -35.04 -4.22 10.95
C ASN A 219 -36.26 -3.35 10.67
N ASP A 220 -37.31 -3.91 10.07
CA ASP A 220 -38.57 -3.22 9.75
C ASP A 220 -38.42 -1.88 9.00
N GLY A 221 -37.31 -1.69 8.28
CA GLY A 221 -36.94 -0.46 7.59
C GLY A 221 -36.34 0.62 8.50
N GLN A 222 -35.82 0.28 9.69
CA GLN A 222 -35.15 1.21 10.60
C GLN A 222 -33.68 1.44 10.23
N ARG A 223 -33.04 0.49 9.56
CA ARG A 223 -31.64 0.55 9.11
C ARG A 223 -31.57 0.39 7.60
N ALA A 224 -30.68 1.19 6.99
CA ALA A 224 -30.47 1.22 5.54
C ALA A 224 -29.96 -0.12 4.98
N PHE A 225 -29.12 -0.83 5.75
CA PHE A 225 -28.51 -2.07 5.34
C PHE A 225 -29.44 -3.25 5.61
N ASP A 226 -29.91 -3.86 4.54
CA ASP A 226 -30.73 -5.06 4.59
C ASP A 226 -30.47 -5.89 3.33
N ILE A 227 -30.00 -7.11 3.52
CA ILE A 227 -29.78 -8.11 2.47
C ILE A 227 -30.52 -9.42 2.80
N SER A 228 -31.52 -9.37 3.67
CA SER A 228 -32.26 -10.54 4.15
C SER A 228 -32.94 -11.33 3.04
N GLY A 229 -33.23 -10.70 1.90
CA GLY A 229 -33.72 -11.36 0.69
C GLY A 229 -32.76 -12.44 0.17
N LEU A 230 -31.47 -12.36 0.52
CA LEU A 230 -30.42 -13.30 0.12
C LEU A 230 -30.15 -14.40 1.15
N SER A 231 -30.85 -14.41 2.29
CA SER A 231 -30.52 -15.31 3.42
C SER A 231 -31.02 -16.76 3.28
N ALA A 232 -31.93 -17.04 2.35
CA ALA A 232 -32.43 -18.40 2.08
C ALA A 232 -31.96 -18.96 0.74
N LEU A 233 -30.98 -18.33 0.09
CA LEU A 233 -30.39 -18.88 -1.13
C LEU A 233 -29.85 -20.28 -0.83
N THR A 234 -30.09 -21.23 -1.73
CA THR A 234 -29.35 -22.50 -1.70
C THR A 234 -27.88 -22.24 -2.01
N ARG A 235 -27.03 -23.25 -1.79
CA ARG A 235 -25.62 -23.13 -2.15
C ARG A 235 -25.45 -22.89 -3.66
N GLU A 236 -26.25 -23.59 -4.48
CA GLU A 236 -26.24 -23.47 -5.93
C GLU A 236 -26.67 -22.07 -6.38
N GLU A 237 -27.72 -21.52 -5.77
CA GLU A 237 -28.18 -20.14 -6.04
C GLU A 237 -27.15 -19.10 -5.60
N TRP A 238 -26.51 -19.29 -4.44
CA TRP A 238 -25.43 -18.42 -3.97
C TRP A 238 -24.18 -18.52 -4.86
N ASP A 239 -23.86 -19.72 -5.36
CA ASP A 239 -22.78 -19.94 -6.31
C ASP A 239 -23.08 -19.32 -7.67
N ALA A 240 -24.35 -19.19 -8.06
CA ALA A 240 -24.82 -18.52 -9.26
C ALA A 240 -25.11 -17.01 -9.07
N LEU A 241 -25.00 -16.48 -7.84
CA LEU A 241 -25.40 -15.11 -7.52
C LEU A 241 -24.71 -14.09 -8.43
N GLU A 242 -25.52 -13.38 -9.21
CA GLU A 242 -25.10 -12.24 -10.01
C GLU A 242 -24.87 -11.01 -9.12
N PRO A 243 -24.07 -10.02 -9.56
CA PRO A 243 -23.79 -8.85 -8.76
C PRO A 243 -25.04 -8.02 -8.41
N VAL A 244 -25.43 -8.00 -7.14
CA VAL A 244 -26.61 -7.27 -6.64
C VAL A 244 -26.19 -6.07 -5.80
N ARG A 245 -26.99 -5.01 -5.78
CA ARG A 245 -26.74 -3.82 -4.96
C ARG A 245 -27.73 -3.78 -3.81
N TRP A 246 -27.25 -3.72 -2.57
CA TRP A 246 -28.15 -3.61 -1.43
C TRP A 246 -28.75 -2.19 -1.32
N PRO A 247 -29.99 -2.08 -0.80
CA PRO A 247 -30.75 -3.11 -0.08
C PRO A 247 -31.41 -4.19 -0.97
N VAL A 248 -31.45 -5.43 -0.47
CA VAL A 248 -32.18 -6.59 -1.02
C VAL A 248 -32.94 -7.26 0.13
N SER A 249 -34.11 -6.71 0.46
CA SER A 249 -34.84 -7.01 1.69
C SER A 249 -35.99 -7.99 1.45
N ARG A 250 -36.31 -8.82 2.46
CA ARG A 250 -37.58 -9.58 2.52
C ARG A 250 -38.79 -8.73 2.84
N SER A 251 -38.59 -7.63 3.56
CA SER A 251 -39.65 -6.65 3.80
C SER A 251 -40.02 -5.96 2.49
N GLU A 252 -41.31 -5.93 2.20
CA GLU A 252 -41.92 -5.25 1.04
C GLU A 252 -42.00 -3.72 1.20
N LYS A 253 -41.62 -3.18 2.37
CA LYS A 253 -41.63 -1.73 2.59
C LYS A 253 -40.74 -1.02 1.55
N PRO A 254 -41.25 0.02 0.87
CA PRO A 254 -40.47 0.74 -0.12
C PRO A 254 -39.32 1.50 0.55
N TRP A 255 -38.18 1.54 -0.14
CA TRP A 255 -36.97 2.25 0.30
C TRP A 255 -37.06 3.73 -0.06
N ASP A 256 -37.18 4.59 0.95
CA ASP A 256 -37.23 6.04 0.77
C ASP A 256 -35.92 6.71 1.20
N TRP A 257 -35.10 7.07 0.21
CA TRP A 257 -33.83 7.77 0.42
C TRP A 257 -33.97 9.24 0.80
N GLN A 258 -35.20 9.77 0.80
CA GLN A 258 -35.51 11.12 1.29
C GLN A 258 -35.82 11.15 2.77
N ARG A 259 -35.93 9.98 3.40
CA ARG A 259 -36.21 9.83 4.83
C ARG A 259 -34.95 9.46 5.61
N GLY A 260 -34.84 9.98 6.82
CA GLY A 260 -33.79 9.58 7.76
C GLY A 260 -34.07 8.22 8.41
N TRP A 261 -33.01 7.57 8.90
CA TRP A 261 -33.06 6.26 9.56
C TRP A 261 -33.20 6.33 11.09
N ARG A 262 -33.47 7.52 11.62
CA ARG A 262 -33.77 7.71 13.06
C ARG A 262 -35.27 7.61 13.28
N SER A 263 -35.68 7.45 14.53
CA SER A 263 -37.10 7.28 14.91
C SER A 263 -38.03 8.41 14.44
N ASP A 264 -37.50 9.63 14.26
CA ASP A 264 -38.24 10.78 13.75
C ASP A 264 -38.36 10.82 12.21
N GLY A 265 -37.63 9.94 11.49
CA GLY A 265 -37.58 9.89 10.04
C GLY A 265 -36.93 11.13 9.38
N ARG A 266 -36.31 12.04 10.13
CA ARG A 266 -35.77 13.29 9.59
C ARG A 266 -34.31 13.15 9.18
N LEU A 267 -33.96 13.69 8.02
CA LEU A 267 -32.57 13.93 7.67
C LEU A 267 -32.01 15.05 8.56
N ARG A 268 -30.77 14.91 9.02
CA ARG A 268 -30.15 15.84 9.96
C ARG A 268 -28.95 16.51 9.33
N MET A 269 -28.96 17.84 9.34
CA MET A 269 -27.75 18.62 9.11
C MET A 269 -26.99 18.76 10.43
N VAL A 270 -25.71 18.48 10.41
CA VAL A 270 -24.86 18.54 11.62
C VAL A 270 -24.12 19.87 11.61
N PRO A 271 -24.26 20.76 12.62
CA PRO A 271 -23.49 21.99 12.66
C PRO A 271 -21.99 21.65 12.73
N VAL A 272 -21.19 22.27 11.86
CA VAL A 272 -19.75 22.02 11.74
C VAL A 272 -18.98 23.30 12.04
N THR A 273 -17.94 23.19 12.86
CA THR A 273 -17.00 24.29 13.12
C THR A 273 -15.69 23.97 12.41
N PRO A 274 -15.29 24.74 11.37
CA PRO A 274 -14.03 24.50 10.67
C PRO A 274 -12.83 24.55 11.63
N ARG A 275 -11.97 23.53 11.57
CA ARG A 275 -10.71 23.46 12.31
C ARG A 275 -9.54 23.36 11.35
N ALA A 276 -8.45 24.06 11.67
CA ALA A 276 -7.20 23.91 10.95
C ALA A 276 -6.54 22.56 11.26
N MET A 277 -5.63 22.11 10.39
CA MET A 277 -4.75 20.98 10.67
C MET A 277 -3.95 21.23 11.96
N GLN A 278 -3.64 20.15 12.69
CA GLN A 278 -2.80 20.25 13.89
C GLN A 278 -1.32 20.36 13.53
N ALA A 279 -0.88 19.74 12.43
CA ALA A 279 0.49 19.91 11.94
C ALA A 279 0.75 21.38 11.57
N ARG A 280 1.67 22.05 12.28
CA ARG A 280 2.02 23.46 12.03
C ARG A 280 3.46 23.58 11.53
N PRO A 281 3.71 24.32 10.44
CA PRO A 281 5.07 24.67 10.06
C PRO A 281 5.70 25.53 11.15
N GLU A 282 6.90 25.16 11.56
CA GLU A 282 7.72 25.89 12.55
C GLU A 282 9.11 26.17 11.95
N PRO A 283 9.91 27.09 12.50
CA PRO A 283 11.24 27.39 11.95
C PRO A 283 12.13 26.15 11.76
N LEU A 284 12.03 25.16 12.67
CA LEU A 284 12.80 23.90 12.57
C LEU A 284 12.19 22.88 11.60
N TYR A 285 10.87 22.95 11.35
CA TYR A 285 10.10 22.06 10.48
C TYR A 285 9.23 22.89 9.51
N PRO A 286 9.85 23.57 8.53
CA PRO A 286 9.19 24.64 7.78
C PRO A 286 8.27 24.17 6.66
N LEU A 287 8.18 22.86 6.39
CA LEU A 287 7.43 22.28 5.28
C LEU A 287 6.30 21.37 5.77
N ILE A 288 5.22 21.28 4.99
CA ILE A 288 4.16 20.29 5.21
C ILE A 288 4.31 19.13 4.22
N LEU A 289 4.50 17.92 4.75
CA LEU A 289 4.50 16.69 3.99
C LEU A 289 3.08 16.13 3.85
N ASN A 290 2.68 15.88 2.61
CA ASN A 290 1.48 15.15 2.24
C ASN A 290 1.85 13.73 1.77
N SER A 291 1.03 12.76 2.16
CA SER A 291 1.18 11.35 1.79
C SER A 291 0.15 10.92 0.75
N GLY A 292 0.58 10.15 -0.23
CA GLY A 292 -0.33 9.64 -1.25
C GLY A 292 -0.03 8.24 -1.72
N ARG A 293 -0.48 7.94 -2.93
CA ARG A 293 -0.31 6.65 -3.58
C ARG A 293 0.20 6.85 -5.00
N ILE A 294 0.92 5.86 -5.50
CA ILE A 294 1.23 5.71 -6.92
C ILE A 294 0.38 4.60 -7.51
N ARG A 295 0.18 4.65 -8.82
CA ARG A 295 -0.66 3.69 -9.56
C ARG A 295 -0.17 2.24 -9.39
N ASP A 296 1.13 2.02 -9.46
CA ASP A 296 1.71 0.67 -9.63
C ASP A 296 1.87 -0.10 -8.32
N GLN A 297 1.74 0.57 -7.18
CA GLN A 297 1.94 -0.05 -5.88
C GLN A 297 0.66 0.03 -5.04
N TRP A 298 0.37 -1.05 -4.32
CA TRP A 298 -0.82 -1.15 -3.49
C TRP A 298 -0.45 -1.19 -2.01
N HIS A 299 -0.94 -0.21 -1.24
CA HIS A 299 -0.71 -0.11 0.20
C HIS A 299 0.76 -0.38 0.57
N THR A 300 1.05 -1.37 1.41
CA THR A 300 2.38 -1.67 1.95
C THR A 300 3.18 -2.64 1.07
N MET A 301 2.82 -2.78 -0.21
CA MET A 301 3.59 -3.51 -1.23
C MET A 301 3.81 -5.01 -0.95
N THR A 302 3.13 -5.61 0.03
CA THR A 302 3.31 -7.04 0.38
C THR A 302 2.94 -8.00 -0.75
N ARG A 303 2.25 -7.51 -1.79
CA ARG A 303 1.96 -8.26 -3.02
C ARG A 303 2.55 -7.58 -4.26
N THR A 304 2.28 -6.29 -4.44
CA THR A 304 2.70 -5.57 -5.65
C THR A 304 4.20 -5.33 -5.70
N GLY A 305 4.87 -5.30 -4.54
CA GLY A 305 6.30 -5.05 -4.46
C GLY A 305 7.16 -6.21 -4.95
N ASP A 306 6.59 -7.41 -5.08
CA ASP A 306 7.28 -8.60 -5.62
C ASP A 306 7.08 -8.75 -7.14
N VAL A 307 6.31 -7.87 -7.78
CA VAL A 307 6.03 -7.94 -9.23
C VAL A 307 6.99 -6.99 -9.97
N PRO A 308 7.99 -7.51 -10.73
CA PRO A 308 9.01 -6.68 -11.38
C PRO A 308 8.42 -5.58 -12.26
N ARG A 309 7.36 -5.90 -13.01
CA ARG A 309 6.68 -4.96 -13.90
C ARG A 309 6.11 -3.73 -13.17
N LEU A 310 5.71 -3.88 -11.91
CA LEU A 310 5.16 -2.80 -11.09
C LEU A 310 6.23 -1.90 -10.46
N MET A 311 7.51 -2.28 -10.55
CA MET A 311 8.66 -1.51 -10.07
C MET A 311 9.37 -0.71 -11.17
N GLN A 312 8.91 -0.79 -12.42
CA GLN A 312 9.59 -0.18 -13.57
C GLN A 312 9.58 1.36 -13.58
N HIS A 313 8.55 1.98 -12.99
CA HIS A 313 8.38 3.44 -13.00
C HIS A 313 9.03 4.10 -11.78
N ILE A 314 8.63 3.64 -10.59
CA ILE A 314 9.12 4.15 -9.30
C ILE A 314 9.44 2.94 -8.42
N ALA A 315 10.74 2.65 -8.28
CA ALA A 315 11.24 1.47 -7.56
C ALA A 315 11.75 1.79 -6.14
N GLN A 316 11.77 3.07 -5.76
CA GLN A 316 12.31 3.57 -4.49
C GLN A 316 11.45 4.73 -3.97
N PRO A 317 11.46 5.02 -2.66
CA PRO A 317 10.79 6.18 -2.09
C PRO A 317 11.25 7.47 -2.77
N ILE A 318 10.29 8.33 -3.11
CA ILE A 318 10.54 9.63 -3.71
C ILE A 318 9.94 10.75 -2.86
N VAL A 319 10.48 11.96 -3.00
CA VAL A 319 9.82 13.19 -2.56
C VAL A 319 9.66 14.12 -3.75
N GLU A 320 8.43 14.54 -4.00
CA GLU A 320 8.13 15.62 -4.92
C GLU A 320 8.21 16.96 -4.18
N ILE A 321 8.89 17.94 -4.79
CA ILE A 321 9.15 19.26 -4.24
C ILE A 321 9.07 20.34 -5.33
N ALA A 322 8.55 21.53 -4.98
CA ALA A 322 8.51 22.67 -5.88
C ALA A 322 9.93 23.21 -6.19
N PRO A 323 10.20 23.76 -7.38
CA PRO A 323 11.54 24.28 -7.72
C PRO A 323 12.06 25.35 -6.76
N GLN A 324 11.18 26.19 -6.22
CA GLN A 324 11.55 27.26 -5.29
C GLN A 324 12.11 26.69 -3.97
N ASP A 325 11.44 25.67 -3.42
CA ASP A 325 11.92 25.00 -2.22
C ASP A 325 13.15 24.13 -2.51
N ALA A 326 13.21 23.48 -3.68
CA ALA A 326 14.40 22.75 -4.09
C ALA A 326 15.63 23.66 -4.11
N GLY A 327 15.51 24.88 -4.67
CA GLY A 327 16.54 25.91 -4.59
C GLY A 327 16.86 26.32 -3.15
N ARG A 328 15.84 26.61 -2.34
CA ARG A 328 16.00 27.00 -0.93
C ARG A 328 16.76 25.97 -0.08
N PHE A 329 16.54 24.68 -0.33
CA PHE A 329 17.11 23.58 0.46
C PHE A 329 18.29 22.88 -0.25
N ASN A 330 18.80 23.43 -1.36
CA ASN A 330 19.91 22.86 -2.14
C ASN A 330 19.65 21.40 -2.58
N LEU A 331 18.47 21.13 -3.11
CA LEU A 331 18.04 19.82 -3.58
C LEU A 331 18.01 19.78 -5.11
N GLN A 332 18.36 18.62 -5.67
CA GLN A 332 18.37 18.39 -7.12
C GLN A 332 17.65 17.08 -7.44
N THR A 333 16.94 17.02 -8.57
CA THR A 333 16.30 15.79 -9.05
C THR A 333 17.32 14.66 -9.14
N GLY A 334 16.97 13.48 -8.63
CA GLY A 334 17.86 12.32 -8.61
C GLY A 334 18.85 12.28 -7.43
N ALA A 335 19.02 13.37 -6.69
CA ALA A 335 19.78 13.36 -5.43
C ALA A 335 18.99 12.66 -4.31
N LEU A 336 19.69 12.25 -3.26
CA LEU A 336 19.07 11.73 -2.05
C LEU A 336 18.84 12.86 -1.04
N ALA A 337 17.78 12.72 -0.26
CA ALA A 337 17.47 13.62 0.83
C ALA A 337 17.00 12.86 2.07
N ARG A 338 17.19 13.46 3.23
CA ARG A 338 16.59 13.04 4.49
C ARG A 338 15.43 13.95 4.82
N ILE A 339 14.26 13.37 5.05
CA ILE A 339 13.10 14.05 5.61
C ILE A 339 13.01 13.67 7.08
N SER A 340 12.80 14.64 7.96
CA SER A 340 12.63 14.38 9.39
C SER A 340 11.42 15.12 9.94
N SER A 341 10.72 14.49 10.87
CA SER A 341 9.75 15.11 11.77
C SER A 341 10.23 14.96 13.22
N LEU A 342 9.37 15.27 14.19
CA LEU A 342 9.62 14.95 15.59
C LEU A 342 9.64 13.43 15.85
N SER A 343 8.90 12.65 15.06
CA SER A 343 8.71 11.20 15.28
C SER A 343 9.78 10.33 14.60
N GLY A 344 10.42 10.83 13.54
CA GLY A 344 11.37 9.98 12.82
C GLY A 344 12.06 10.62 11.63
N VAL A 345 12.72 9.75 10.86
CA VAL A 345 13.46 10.10 9.64
C VAL A 345 13.16 9.12 8.51
N MET A 346 13.13 9.65 7.29
CA MET A 346 12.95 8.91 6.05
C MET A 346 14.03 9.32 5.05
N VAL A 347 14.50 8.38 4.23
CA VAL A 347 15.40 8.63 3.11
C VAL A 347 14.65 8.46 1.80
N VAL A 348 14.78 9.45 0.94
CA VAL A 348 14.02 9.56 -0.31
C VAL A 348 14.91 10.04 -1.46
N ARG A 349 14.48 9.74 -2.68
CA ARG A 349 15.00 10.34 -3.91
C ARG A 349 14.22 11.61 -4.25
N VAL A 350 14.91 12.69 -4.57
CA VAL A 350 14.27 13.98 -4.90
C VAL A 350 13.73 13.97 -6.33
N VAL A 351 12.51 14.51 -6.49
CA VAL A 351 11.87 14.82 -7.76
C VAL A 351 11.41 16.28 -7.71
N VAL A 352 12.08 17.15 -8.46
CA VAL A 352 11.66 18.56 -8.57
C VAL A 352 10.55 18.69 -9.62
N THR A 353 9.43 19.31 -9.24
CA THR A 353 8.24 19.41 -10.11
C THR A 353 7.39 20.64 -9.80
N ASP A 354 6.83 21.26 -10.83
CA ASP A 354 5.91 22.40 -10.73
C ASP A 354 4.50 21.99 -10.25
N SER A 355 4.22 20.68 -10.17
CA SER A 355 2.95 20.16 -9.64
C SER A 355 2.79 20.35 -8.13
N GLN A 356 3.88 20.64 -7.41
CA GLN A 356 3.85 20.86 -5.97
C GLN A 356 3.79 22.35 -5.64
N ARG A 357 2.99 22.67 -4.62
CA ARG A 357 2.90 24.02 -4.07
C ARG A 357 4.14 24.32 -3.21
N PRO A 358 4.77 25.50 -3.32
CA PRO A 358 5.83 25.91 -2.39
C PRO A 358 5.38 25.82 -0.92
N GLY A 359 6.27 25.38 -0.05
CA GLY A 359 6.02 25.03 1.36
C GLY A 359 5.45 23.62 1.57
N SER A 360 5.23 22.84 0.50
CA SER A 360 4.63 21.50 0.56
C SER A 360 5.53 20.44 -0.09
N LEU A 361 5.50 19.24 0.48
CA LEU A 361 6.16 18.05 -0.06
C LEU A 361 5.13 16.95 -0.29
N PHE A 362 5.42 16.04 -1.22
CA PHE A 362 4.63 14.83 -1.42
C PHE A 362 5.50 13.58 -1.45
N THR A 363 5.09 12.53 -0.73
CA THR A 363 5.69 11.19 -0.85
C THR A 363 4.62 10.10 -0.87
N PRO A 364 4.76 9.06 -1.71
CA PRO A 364 3.89 7.89 -1.63
C PRO A 364 4.12 7.10 -0.34
N MET A 365 3.07 6.47 0.19
CA MET A 365 3.13 5.76 1.48
C MET A 365 3.65 4.32 1.43
N HIS A 366 4.09 3.85 0.26
CA HIS A 366 4.10 2.42 -0.02
C HIS A 366 5.26 1.63 0.60
N TRP A 367 6.44 2.24 0.67
CA TRP A 367 7.65 1.56 1.08
C TRP A 367 7.67 1.26 2.58
N ASN A 368 8.27 0.12 2.90
CA ASN A 368 8.40 -0.44 4.24
C ASN A 368 9.80 -1.03 4.47
N ASP A 369 10.06 -1.63 5.63
CA ASP A 369 11.39 -2.16 5.99
C ASP A 369 11.74 -3.49 5.30
N CYS A 370 10.84 -4.07 4.52
CA CYS A 370 11.10 -5.15 3.56
C CYS A 370 11.55 -4.61 2.19
N PHE A 371 11.16 -3.38 1.84
CA PHE A 371 11.46 -2.77 0.53
C PHE A 371 12.46 -1.61 0.56
N ALA A 372 12.64 -0.96 1.70
CA ALA A 372 13.53 0.18 1.80
C ALA A 372 13.92 0.47 3.25
N ARG A 373 15.22 0.60 3.50
CA ARG A 373 15.69 1.08 4.80
C ARG A 373 15.30 2.54 5.00
N GLN A 374 14.60 2.83 6.09
CA GLN A 374 14.08 4.18 6.39
C GLN A 374 13.22 4.73 5.24
N GLY A 375 12.46 3.86 4.57
CA GLY A 375 11.53 4.24 3.50
C GLY A 375 10.08 4.43 3.94
N LYS A 376 9.78 4.30 5.24
CA LYS A 376 8.41 4.40 5.78
C LYS A 376 8.04 5.85 6.02
N ILE A 377 7.01 6.35 5.35
CA ILE A 377 6.51 7.71 5.64
C ILE A 377 5.80 7.77 7.00
N ASN A 378 5.09 6.71 7.38
CA ASN A 378 4.27 6.73 8.60
C ASN A 378 5.10 6.69 9.90
N SER A 379 6.43 6.58 9.82
CA SER A 379 7.32 6.90 10.96
C SER A 379 7.45 8.40 11.21
N LEU A 380 7.09 9.24 10.23
CA LEU A 380 7.11 10.70 10.36
C LEU A 380 5.79 11.26 10.88
N VAL A 381 4.68 10.53 10.67
CA VAL A 381 3.32 10.98 10.94
C VAL A 381 3.00 10.84 12.43
N ALA A 382 2.56 11.93 13.05
CA ALA A 382 2.11 11.94 14.44
C ALA A 382 0.80 11.16 14.61
N ALA A 383 0.60 10.54 15.78
CA ALA A 383 -0.62 9.81 16.13
C ALA A 383 -1.80 10.74 16.52
N VAL A 384 -1.98 11.84 15.79
CA VAL A 384 -3.12 12.75 15.96
C VAL A 384 -4.31 12.21 15.18
N VAL A 385 -5.46 12.11 15.83
CA VAL A 385 -6.70 11.54 15.26
C VAL A 385 -7.86 12.52 15.32
N ASP A 386 -8.83 12.32 14.41
CA ASP A 386 -10.17 12.89 14.54
C ASP A 386 -10.88 12.28 15.76
N PRO A 387 -11.49 13.11 16.64
CA PRO A 387 -12.06 12.63 17.90
C PRO A 387 -13.28 11.71 17.74
N ASP A 388 -14.03 11.84 16.63
CA ASP A 388 -15.26 11.07 16.42
C ASP A 388 -14.98 9.75 15.68
N SER A 389 -14.09 9.77 14.69
CA SER A 389 -13.82 8.61 13.82
C SER A 389 -12.54 7.85 14.15
N GLY A 390 -11.65 8.43 14.97
CA GLY A 390 -10.32 7.89 15.25
C GLY A 390 -9.38 7.90 14.03
N GLN A 391 -9.76 8.57 12.93
CA GLN A 391 -8.99 8.59 11.71
C GLN A 391 -7.76 9.51 11.87
N PRO A 392 -6.53 9.04 11.58
CA PRO A 392 -5.33 9.86 11.75
C PRO A 392 -5.18 10.98 10.71
N GLU A 393 -4.52 12.06 11.12
CA GLU A 393 -4.06 13.18 10.28
C GLU A 393 -2.84 12.80 9.44
N SER A 394 -3.00 11.84 8.53
CA SER A 394 -1.89 11.31 7.73
C SER A 394 -1.52 12.17 6.52
N LYS A 395 -2.28 13.24 6.23
CA LYS A 395 -2.11 14.07 5.02
C LYS A 395 -1.33 15.35 5.29
N GLN A 396 -1.03 15.64 6.55
CA GLN A 396 -0.32 16.82 6.98
C GLN A 396 0.69 16.43 8.05
N THR A 397 1.97 16.65 7.78
CA THR A 397 3.04 16.42 8.76
C THR A 397 4.07 17.53 8.62
N ALA A 398 4.36 18.23 9.72
CA ALA A 398 5.42 19.23 9.72
C ALA A 398 6.78 18.53 9.64
N VAL A 399 7.59 18.90 8.66
CA VAL A 399 8.88 18.26 8.39
C VAL A 399 9.96 19.28 8.02
N ARG A 400 11.20 18.83 8.14
CA ARG A 400 12.38 19.43 7.50
C ARG A 400 12.95 18.46 6.48
N ILE A 401 13.60 19.01 5.47
CA ILE A 401 14.30 18.25 4.44
C ILE A 401 15.75 18.75 4.33
N ALA A 402 16.69 17.84 4.16
CA ALA A 402 18.10 18.16 3.94
C ALA A 402 18.71 17.24 2.88
N PRO A 403 19.62 17.75 2.03
CA PRO A 403 20.35 16.91 1.09
C PRO A 403 21.18 15.86 1.83
N TRP A 404 21.28 14.67 1.25
CA TRP A 404 22.18 13.63 1.75
C TRP A 404 23.04 13.09 0.60
N GLN A 405 24.36 13.13 0.79
CA GLN A 405 25.33 12.67 -0.19
C GLN A 405 26.09 11.47 0.40
N PRO A 406 25.71 10.22 0.07
CA PRO A 406 26.52 9.07 0.45
C PRO A 406 27.87 9.11 -0.27
N ARG A 407 28.88 8.45 0.29
CA ARG A 407 30.22 8.37 -0.33
C ARG A 407 30.23 7.50 -1.59
N TRP A 408 29.32 6.54 -1.66
CA TRP A 408 29.17 5.65 -2.79
C TRP A 408 27.72 5.18 -2.93
N GLN A 409 27.35 4.75 -4.13
CA GLN A 409 26.08 4.13 -4.47
C GLN A 409 26.35 2.91 -5.37
N GLY A 410 25.46 1.93 -5.37
CA GLY A 410 25.61 0.73 -6.19
C GLY A 410 24.35 -0.10 -6.33
N GLU A 411 24.43 -1.11 -7.17
CA GLU A 411 23.40 -2.13 -7.37
C GLU A 411 23.99 -3.50 -7.01
N LEU A 412 23.21 -4.29 -6.26
CA LEU A 412 23.56 -5.62 -5.80
C LEU A 412 22.50 -6.60 -6.30
N TYR A 413 22.95 -7.62 -7.02
CA TYR A 413 22.14 -8.77 -7.42
C TYR A 413 22.70 -10.02 -6.77
N SER A 414 21.84 -10.88 -6.22
CA SER A 414 22.26 -12.18 -5.69
C SER A 414 21.16 -13.22 -5.75
N ARG A 415 21.54 -14.50 -5.83
CA ARG A 415 20.62 -15.63 -5.68
C ARG A 415 20.18 -15.87 -4.24
N THR A 416 20.97 -15.42 -3.28
CA THR A 416 20.73 -15.61 -1.85
C THR A 416 20.65 -14.26 -1.15
N PRO A 417 19.81 -14.10 -0.11
CA PRO A 417 19.77 -12.86 0.65
C PRO A 417 21.14 -12.53 1.24
N VAL A 418 21.66 -11.34 0.94
CA VAL A 418 22.91 -10.84 1.53
C VAL A 418 22.58 -10.04 2.78
N THR A 419 23.20 -10.39 3.91
CA THR A 419 23.05 -9.62 5.15
C THR A 419 23.85 -8.33 5.05
N LEU A 420 23.18 -7.19 4.95
CA LEU A 420 23.82 -5.87 4.86
C LEU A 420 24.10 -5.29 6.25
N PRO A 421 25.25 -4.63 6.46
CA PRO A 421 25.60 -4.04 7.74
C PRO A 421 24.68 -2.84 8.08
N PRO A 422 24.48 -2.51 9.37
CA PRO A 422 23.60 -1.44 9.81
C PRO A 422 24.00 -0.03 9.39
N HIS A 423 25.01 0.20 8.57
CA HIS A 423 25.34 1.52 8.04
C HIS A 423 25.01 1.68 6.55
N VAL A 424 24.59 0.59 5.89
CA VAL A 424 24.22 0.59 4.48
C VAL A 424 22.73 0.89 4.36
N HIS A 425 22.41 1.90 3.55
CA HIS A 425 21.04 2.14 3.11
C HIS A 425 20.77 1.33 1.85
N TRP A 426 19.55 0.84 1.73
CA TRP A 426 19.18 -0.06 0.65
C TRP A 426 17.71 0.09 0.28
N TRP A 427 17.42 -0.24 -0.98
CA TRP A 427 16.08 -0.30 -1.58
C TRP A 427 15.97 -1.58 -2.39
N ARG A 428 14.99 -2.41 -2.08
CA ARG A 428 14.71 -3.64 -2.80
C ARG A 428 13.87 -3.37 -4.04
N LYS A 429 14.29 -3.95 -5.14
CA LYS A 429 13.57 -3.99 -6.41
C LYS A 429 13.16 -5.43 -6.69
N ALA A 430 11.99 -5.62 -7.29
CA ALA A 430 11.55 -6.95 -7.69
C ALA A 430 12.35 -7.41 -8.91
N ALA A 431 12.97 -8.58 -8.81
CA ALA A 431 13.65 -9.28 -9.88
C ALA A 431 13.28 -10.76 -9.81
N ALA A 432 13.02 -11.40 -10.96
CA ALA A 432 12.55 -12.77 -11.00
C ALA A 432 13.64 -13.74 -10.49
N GLY A 433 13.38 -14.42 -9.37
CA GLY A 433 14.29 -15.41 -8.79
C GLY A 433 15.59 -14.83 -8.21
N LEU A 434 15.68 -13.51 -8.03
CA LEU A 434 16.87 -12.81 -7.57
C LEU A 434 16.54 -11.80 -6.47
N HIS A 435 17.50 -11.59 -5.57
CA HIS A 435 17.53 -10.45 -4.67
C HIS A 435 18.22 -9.29 -5.36
N HIS A 436 17.47 -8.23 -5.64
CA HIS A 436 17.98 -7.02 -6.28
C HIS A 436 17.84 -5.82 -5.35
N LEU A 437 18.97 -5.21 -4.98
CA LEU A 437 19.04 -4.05 -4.11
C LEU A 437 19.80 -2.91 -4.77
N THR A 438 19.24 -1.70 -4.74
CA THR A 438 20.06 -0.48 -4.79
C THR A 438 20.60 -0.24 -3.41
N VAL A 439 21.89 0.09 -3.28
CA VAL A 439 22.55 0.31 -1.99
C VAL A 439 23.41 1.58 -2.01
N CYS A 440 23.63 2.16 -0.84
CA CYS A 440 24.55 3.28 -0.66
C CYS A 440 25.03 3.39 0.79
N GLY A 441 26.12 4.13 1.00
CA GLY A 441 26.66 4.31 2.35
C GLY A 441 27.72 5.40 2.46
N GLU A 442 28.00 5.78 3.71
CA GLU A 442 29.10 6.68 4.06
C GLU A 442 30.40 5.90 4.35
N ARG A 443 30.29 4.60 4.62
CA ARG A 443 31.41 3.65 4.78
C ARG A 443 31.33 2.58 3.70
N THR A 444 32.47 2.12 3.20
CA THR A 444 32.54 1.08 2.15
C THR A 444 32.00 -0.26 2.67
N ILE A 445 31.45 -1.08 1.77
CA ILE A 445 30.92 -2.43 2.08
C ILE A 445 31.83 -3.56 1.53
N GLN A 446 33.01 -3.20 1.02
CA GLN A 446 33.84 -4.10 0.23
C GLN A 446 34.32 -5.30 1.07
N ALA A 447 34.78 -5.05 2.30
CA ALA A 447 35.28 -6.09 3.19
C ALA A 447 34.17 -7.08 3.57
N GLU A 448 32.96 -6.60 3.85
CA GLU A 448 31.81 -7.42 4.19
C GLU A 448 31.36 -8.30 3.01
N LEU A 449 31.37 -7.77 1.79
CA LEU A 449 31.04 -8.54 0.58
C LEU A 449 32.10 -9.60 0.26
N LEU A 450 33.39 -9.26 0.40
CA LEU A 450 34.47 -10.23 0.21
C LEU A 450 34.39 -11.36 1.25
N ALA A 451 34.15 -11.02 2.53
CA ALA A 451 33.96 -11.99 3.59
C ALA A 451 32.70 -12.86 3.37
N TRP A 452 31.63 -12.28 2.80
CA TRP A 452 30.44 -13.04 2.37
C TRP A 452 30.81 -14.08 1.31
N CYS A 453 31.45 -13.65 0.21
CA CYS A 453 31.86 -14.56 -0.86
C CYS A 453 32.83 -15.65 -0.38
N GLN A 454 33.77 -15.32 0.51
CA GLN A 454 34.71 -16.28 1.10
C GLN A 454 34.01 -17.35 1.95
N ARG A 455 33.03 -16.96 2.79
CA ARG A 455 32.25 -17.91 3.61
C ARG A 455 31.45 -18.91 2.77
N HIS A 456 31.05 -18.52 1.56
CA HIS A 456 30.36 -19.38 0.61
C HIS A 456 31.30 -20.07 -0.39
N HIS A 457 32.62 -19.92 -0.26
CA HIS A 457 33.63 -20.48 -1.17
C HIS A 457 33.43 -20.10 -2.65
N TRP A 458 32.90 -18.90 -2.91
CA TRP A 458 32.68 -18.43 -4.27
C TRP A 458 33.97 -17.88 -4.90
N GLN A 459 34.14 -18.15 -6.19
CA GLN A 459 35.23 -17.59 -6.99
C GLN A 459 34.91 -16.14 -7.32
N ILE A 460 35.86 -15.23 -7.06
CA ILE A 460 35.65 -13.79 -7.12
C ILE A 460 36.37 -13.20 -8.34
N GLN A 461 35.69 -12.33 -9.07
CA GLN A 461 36.25 -11.45 -10.09
C GLN A 461 36.01 -10.00 -9.69
N LEU A 462 37.06 -9.19 -9.68
CA LEU A 462 37.02 -7.80 -9.24
C LEU A 462 37.48 -6.86 -10.35
N ALA A 463 36.85 -5.69 -10.43
CA ALA A 463 37.38 -4.53 -11.15
C ALA A 463 37.31 -3.31 -10.24
N SER A 464 38.40 -2.54 -10.20
CA SER A 464 38.48 -1.30 -9.44
C SER A 464 39.20 -0.25 -10.28
N LEU A 465 38.57 0.89 -10.53
CA LEU A 465 39.17 2.00 -11.26
C LEU A 465 38.67 3.34 -10.71
N GLY A 466 39.56 4.09 -10.06
CA GLY A 466 39.18 5.34 -9.39
C GLY A 466 38.09 5.09 -8.35
N ASP A 467 36.94 5.74 -8.51
CA ASP A 467 35.79 5.60 -7.61
C ASP A 467 34.93 4.35 -7.89
N THR A 468 35.18 3.60 -8.96
CA THR A 468 34.39 2.41 -9.29
C THR A 468 34.94 1.16 -8.61
N TRP A 469 34.03 0.32 -8.14
CA TRP A 469 34.34 -1.01 -7.61
C TRP A 469 33.24 -1.99 -7.99
N HIS A 470 33.62 -3.05 -8.70
CA HIS A 470 32.72 -4.07 -9.21
C HIS A 470 33.19 -5.46 -8.77
N LEU A 471 32.24 -6.31 -8.43
CA LEU A 471 32.46 -7.66 -7.92
C LEU A 471 31.48 -8.62 -8.58
N LEU A 472 32.00 -9.68 -9.19
CA LEU A 472 31.21 -10.85 -9.59
C LEU A 472 31.69 -12.06 -8.79
N ALA A 473 30.76 -12.83 -8.25
CA ALA A 473 31.05 -14.06 -7.51
C ALA A 473 30.36 -15.27 -8.15
N TRP A 474 31.10 -16.36 -8.28
CA TRP A 474 30.71 -17.54 -9.04
C TRP A 474 30.81 -18.83 -8.20
N GLU A 475 29.89 -19.75 -8.43
CA GLU A 475 29.91 -21.10 -7.88
C GLU A 475 29.63 -22.11 -8.99
N GLN A 476 30.56 -23.04 -9.23
CA GLN A 476 30.41 -24.06 -10.28
C GLN A 476 30.02 -23.46 -11.65
N GLY A 477 30.61 -22.32 -12.01
CA GLY A 477 30.34 -21.60 -13.26
C GLY A 477 29.03 -20.81 -13.29
N LYS A 478 28.21 -20.84 -12.24
CA LYS A 478 26.99 -20.02 -12.11
C LYS A 478 27.29 -18.70 -11.42
N LEU A 479 26.71 -17.62 -11.91
CA LEU A 479 26.76 -16.32 -11.23
C LEU A 479 25.89 -16.37 -9.97
N MET A 480 26.49 -16.03 -8.82
CA MET A 480 25.84 -16.07 -7.50
C MET A 480 25.60 -14.68 -6.94
N LEU A 481 26.51 -13.74 -7.20
CA LEU A 481 26.43 -12.36 -6.76
C LEU A 481 27.08 -11.44 -7.79
N GLY A 482 26.43 -10.33 -8.08
CA GLY A 482 26.98 -9.22 -8.86
C GLY A 482 26.79 -7.92 -8.10
N PHE A 483 27.85 -7.14 -7.97
CA PHE A 483 27.82 -5.84 -7.31
C PHE A 483 28.56 -4.81 -8.14
N TRP A 484 27.90 -3.69 -8.42
CA TRP A 484 28.47 -2.58 -9.17
C TRP A 484 28.29 -1.31 -8.35
N SER A 485 29.39 -0.64 -8.01
CA SER A 485 29.37 0.60 -7.24
C SER A 485 30.27 1.68 -7.81
N SER A 486 29.89 2.92 -7.55
CA SER A 486 30.73 4.11 -7.79
C SER A 486 30.36 5.25 -6.84
N ARG A 487 30.98 6.42 -6.99
CA ARG A 487 30.59 7.64 -6.26
C ARG A 487 29.11 8.02 -6.48
N THR A 488 28.61 7.86 -7.70
CA THR A 488 27.19 8.01 -8.04
C THR A 488 26.57 6.65 -8.35
N LEU A 489 25.25 6.57 -8.50
CA LEU A 489 24.61 5.31 -8.87
C LEU A 489 25.05 4.94 -10.30
N PRO A 490 25.68 3.78 -10.53
CA PRO A 490 26.12 3.40 -11.86
C PRO A 490 24.89 3.14 -12.76
N ALA A 491 24.94 3.63 -13.99
CA ALA A 491 23.97 3.23 -15.02
C ALA A 491 24.37 1.86 -15.57
N LEU A 492 23.52 0.87 -15.37
CA LEU A 492 23.73 -0.53 -15.75
C LEU A 492 22.66 -0.97 -16.77
N ASP A 493 22.89 -2.09 -17.44
CA ASP A 493 21.87 -2.81 -18.21
C ASP A 493 21.29 -3.96 -17.37
N PRO A 494 20.09 -3.80 -16.78
CA PRO A 494 19.46 -4.85 -15.97
C PRO A 494 19.17 -6.11 -16.79
N ALA A 495 18.85 -5.98 -18.08
CA ALA A 495 18.52 -7.14 -18.91
C ALA A 495 19.74 -8.01 -19.17
N LEU A 496 20.92 -7.40 -19.40
CA LEU A 496 22.20 -8.11 -19.46
C LEU A 496 22.49 -8.83 -18.15
N ILE A 497 22.35 -8.15 -17.02
CA ILE A 497 22.67 -8.69 -15.69
C ILE A 497 21.75 -9.87 -15.37
N GLU A 498 20.43 -9.68 -15.51
CA GLU A 498 19.44 -10.73 -15.26
C GLU A 498 19.60 -11.92 -16.21
N ALA A 499 19.95 -11.69 -17.48
CA ALA A 499 20.28 -12.77 -18.41
C ALA A 499 21.51 -13.57 -17.96
N ALA A 500 22.55 -12.91 -17.44
CA ALA A 500 23.75 -13.58 -16.93
C ALA A 500 23.49 -14.46 -15.69
N PHE A 501 22.48 -14.11 -14.89
CA PHE A 501 21.99 -14.97 -13.81
C PHE A 501 21.16 -16.16 -14.31
N ASN A 502 20.68 -16.17 -15.54
CA ASN A 502 20.01 -17.33 -16.12
C ASN A 502 21.00 -18.22 -16.89
N VAL A 503 21.81 -17.58 -17.73
CA VAL A 503 22.81 -18.24 -18.58
C VAL A 503 24.15 -17.55 -18.35
N ALA A 504 25.10 -18.27 -17.75
CA ALA A 504 26.41 -17.72 -17.49
C ALA A 504 27.14 -17.37 -18.80
N PRO A 505 27.84 -16.22 -18.86
CA PRO A 505 28.66 -15.85 -20.01
C PRO A 505 29.76 -16.90 -20.27
N GLN A 506 29.89 -17.27 -21.54
CA GLN A 506 30.78 -18.34 -22.00
C GLN A 506 32.14 -17.81 -22.43
N THR A 507 32.21 -16.56 -22.88
CA THR A 507 33.46 -15.95 -23.35
C THR A 507 34.06 -14.99 -22.32
N LEU A 508 35.38 -14.77 -22.39
CA LEU A 508 36.06 -13.75 -21.58
C LEU A 508 35.54 -12.34 -21.88
N ILE A 509 35.13 -12.07 -23.12
CA ILE A 509 34.60 -10.76 -23.54
C ILE A 509 33.25 -10.52 -22.88
N GLU A 510 32.33 -11.48 -22.93
CA GLU A 510 31.02 -11.39 -22.26
C GLU A 510 31.17 -11.22 -20.74
N ARG A 511 32.13 -11.93 -20.12
CA ARG A 511 32.43 -11.78 -18.68
C ARG A 511 32.96 -10.39 -18.35
N HIS A 512 33.83 -9.81 -19.17
CA HIS A 512 34.31 -8.44 -18.98
C HIS A 512 33.19 -7.41 -19.21
N GLY A 513 32.33 -7.62 -20.21
CA GLY A 513 31.15 -6.78 -20.44
C GLY A 513 30.22 -6.78 -19.23
N LEU A 514 29.90 -7.96 -18.69
CA LEU A 514 29.12 -8.10 -17.47
C LEU A 514 29.79 -7.44 -16.25
N LEU A 515 31.12 -7.55 -16.11
CA LEU A 515 31.85 -6.89 -15.02
C LEU A 515 31.75 -5.37 -15.11
N SER A 516 31.68 -4.80 -16.31
CA SER A 516 31.38 -3.37 -16.53
C SER A 516 29.90 -3.03 -16.36
N GLY A 517 29.02 -4.04 -16.29
CA GLY A 517 27.58 -3.89 -16.09
C GLY A 517 26.81 -3.38 -17.30
N ARG A 518 27.41 -3.40 -18.49
CA ARG A 518 26.82 -2.90 -19.74
C ARG A 518 27.16 -3.80 -20.91
N ASP A 519 26.22 -3.88 -21.85
CA ASP A 519 26.48 -4.43 -23.17
C ASP A 519 26.99 -3.31 -24.08
N LEU A 520 28.28 -3.32 -24.39
CA LEU A 520 28.90 -2.29 -25.24
C LEU A 520 28.39 -2.34 -26.70
N ALA A 521 27.66 -3.40 -27.10
CA ALA A 521 27.15 -3.60 -28.45
C ALA A 521 25.64 -3.32 -28.63
N ARG A 522 24.88 -3.13 -27.55
CA ARG A 522 23.41 -2.94 -27.60
C ARG A 522 23.02 -1.46 -27.33
N PRO A 523 22.14 -0.85 -28.14
CA PRO A 523 21.70 0.52 -27.90
C PRO A 523 20.86 0.62 -26.61
N GLU A 524 21.16 1.65 -25.82
CA GLU A 524 20.58 1.86 -24.50
C GLU A 524 19.13 2.35 -24.62
N VAL A 525 18.16 1.64 -24.01
CA VAL A 525 16.72 1.98 -24.11
C VAL A 525 16.25 2.99 -23.06
N GLY A 526 17.06 3.29 -22.04
CA GLY A 526 16.77 4.26 -20.99
C GLY A 526 15.70 3.81 -19.97
N LYS A 527 15.25 4.72 -19.11
CA LYS A 527 14.22 4.46 -18.10
C LYS A 527 12.90 4.04 -18.77
N ILE A 528 12.21 3.02 -18.27
CA ILE A 528 10.88 2.66 -18.79
C ILE A 528 9.88 3.76 -18.47
N VAL A 529 9.35 4.40 -19.51
CA VAL A 529 8.32 5.44 -19.42
C VAL A 529 6.93 4.83 -19.57
N CYS A 530 6.74 3.77 -20.36
CA CYS A 530 5.44 3.11 -20.52
C CYS A 530 5.48 1.62 -20.14
N SER A 531 5.01 1.26 -18.92
CA SER A 531 4.96 -0.14 -18.46
C SER A 531 3.93 -1.03 -19.18
N CYS A 532 2.92 -0.46 -19.82
CA CYS A 532 1.91 -1.24 -20.56
C CYS A 532 2.55 -1.99 -21.74
N PHE A 533 3.54 -1.36 -22.38
CA PHE A 533 4.20 -1.88 -23.57
C PHE A 533 5.73 -1.94 -23.42
N SER A 534 6.23 -1.72 -22.20
CA SER A 534 7.66 -1.71 -21.85
C SER A 534 8.51 -0.79 -22.74
N ILE A 535 8.03 0.44 -22.97
CA ILE A 535 8.74 1.44 -23.82
C ILE A 535 9.63 2.33 -22.95
N GLY A 536 10.90 2.44 -23.34
CA GLY A 536 11.94 3.24 -22.68
C GLY A 536 12.06 4.67 -23.17
N GLU A 537 12.61 5.53 -22.31
CA GLU A 537 12.86 6.96 -22.52
C GLU A 537 13.71 7.21 -23.77
N LYS A 538 14.78 6.43 -23.99
CA LYS A 538 15.65 6.63 -25.14
C LYS A 538 14.99 6.19 -26.44
N THR A 539 14.18 5.12 -26.40
CA THR A 539 13.35 4.72 -27.54
C THR A 539 12.33 5.80 -27.91
N ILE A 540 11.76 6.48 -26.89
CA ILE A 540 10.86 7.62 -27.11
C ILE A 540 11.63 8.81 -27.68
N ALA A 541 12.78 9.15 -27.11
CA ALA A 541 13.63 10.23 -27.62
C ALA A 541 14.05 9.97 -29.08
N GLU A 542 14.41 8.74 -29.44
CA GLU A 542 14.71 8.38 -30.82
C GLU A 542 13.49 8.51 -31.75
N ALA A 543 12.29 8.15 -31.30
CA ALA A 543 11.08 8.36 -32.08
C ALA A 543 10.75 9.85 -32.27
N ILE A 544 11.07 10.69 -31.29
CA ILE A 544 10.92 12.15 -31.39
C ILE A 544 11.96 12.71 -32.37
N GLU A 545 13.25 12.40 -32.17
CA GLU A 545 14.37 12.99 -32.90
C GLU A 545 14.50 12.45 -34.33
N LYS A 546 14.38 11.13 -34.52
CA LYS A 546 14.63 10.46 -35.82
C LYS A 546 13.36 10.19 -36.61
N GLN A 547 12.24 9.97 -35.94
CA GLN A 547 10.96 9.63 -36.59
C GLN A 547 9.96 10.80 -36.58
N GLY A 548 10.33 11.96 -36.02
CA GLY A 548 9.55 13.20 -36.08
C GLY A 548 8.25 13.18 -35.25
N CYS A 549 8.14 12.33 -34.24
CA CYS A 549 6.96 12.30 -33.38
C CYS A 549 6.90 13.57 -32.51
N SER A 550 5.90 14.42 -32.72
CA SER A 550 5.73 15.72 -32.05
C SER A 550 4.59 15.74 -31.03
N THR A 551 3.70 14.75 -31.08
CA THR A 551 2.56 14.65 -30.16
C THR A 551 2.49 13.30 -29.45
N VAL A 552 1.81 13.28 -28.30
CA VAL A 552 1.52 12.02 -27.59
C VAL A 552 0.73 11.04 -28.46
N ALA A 553 -0.17 11.54 -29.31
CA ALA A 553 -0.95 10.70 -30.23
C ALA A 553 -0.08 10.04 -31.32
N GLU A 554 0.96 10.72 -31.79
CA GLU A 554 1.96 10.17 -32.72
C GLU A 554 2.82 9.11 -32.05
N LEU A 555 3.35 9.40 -30.86
CA LEU A 555 4.08 8.41 -30.06
C LEU A 555 3.21 7.17 -29.76
N GLY A 556 1.91 7.37 -29.54
CA GLY A 556 0.96 6.28 -29.36
C GLY A 556 0.72 5.44 -30.61
N ARG A 557 0.74 6.04 -31.81
CA ARG A 557 0.66 5.28 -33.07
C ARG A 557 1.94 4.49 -33.34
N THR A 558 3.10 5.09 -33.09
CA THR A 558 4.41 4.52 -33.42
C THR A 558 4.85 3.47 -32.40
N LEU A 559 4.79 3.81 -31.10
CA LEU A 559 5.35 3.01 -30.01
C LEU A 559 4.28 2.38 -29.11
N LYS A 560 2.99 2.63 -29.36
CA LYS A 560 1.86 2.23 -28.50
C LYS A 560 1.82 2.90 -27.13
N CYS A 561 2.85 3.67 -26.73
CA CYS A 561 2.87 4.31 -25.43
C CYS A 561 1.74 5.35 -25.28
N GLY A 562 1.13 5.45 -24.10
CA GLY A 562 0.01 6.37 -23.84
C GLY A 562 -1.37 5.88 -24.32
N THR A 563 -1.48 4.74 -25.02
CA THR A 563 -2.75 4.27 -25.60
C THR A 563 -3.58 3.33 -24.72
N ASN A 564 -2.97 2.68 -23.72
CA ASN A 564 -3.66 1.68 -22.89
C ASN A 564 -4.24 2.30 -21.60
N CYS A 565 -3.38 2.60 -20.61
CA CYS A 565 -3.84 3.17 -19.33
C CYS A 565 -3.65 4.69 -19.21
N GLY A 566 -2.94 5.33 -20.16
CA GLY A 566 -2.66 6.78 -20.16
C GLY A 566 -1.71 7.31 -19.08
N SER A 567 -1.20 6.48 -18.16
CA SER A 567 -0.38 6.94 -17.03
C SER A 567 0.96 7.58 -17.40
N CYS A 568 1.54 7.17 -18.53
CA CYS A 568 2.82 7.69 -19.01
C CYS A 568 2.65 9.02 -19.75
N ILE A 569 1.41 9.48 -20.01
CA ILE A 569 1.13 10.71 -20.77
C ILE A 569 1.82 11.93 -20.16
N PRO A 570 1.83 12.17 -18.83
CA PRO A 570 2.55 13.31 -18.25
C PRO A 570 4.05 13.27 -18.55
N GLU A 571 4.69 12.10 -18.44
CA GLU A 571 6.12 11.92 -18.72
C GLU A 571 6.42 12.02 -20.22
N LEU A 572 5.54 11.50 -21.09
CA LEU A 572 5.62 11.69 -22.54
C LEU A 572 5.55 13.18 -22.92
N LYS A 573 4.62 13.93 -22.30
CA LYS A 573 4.52 15.38 -22.50
C LYS A 573 5.78 16.11 -22.03
N ALA A 574 6.35 15.69 -20.90
CA ALA A 574 7.60 16.26 -20.39
C ALA A 574 8.77 16.03 -21.36
N LEU A 575 8.89 14.81 -21.91
CA LEU A 575 9.93 14.48 -22.90
C LEU A 575 9.77 15.29 -24.19
N LEU A 576 8.55 15.41 -24.72
CA LEU A 576 8.25 16.26 -25.88
C LEU A 576 8.62 17.72 -25.63
N ALA A 577 8.20 18.29 -24.49
CA ALA A 577 8.47 19.68 -24.12
C ALA A 577 9.95 19.98 -23.81
N CYS A 578 10.73 18.96 -23.42
CA CYS A 578 12.17 19.09 -23.21
C CYS A 578 12.92 19.14 -24.55
N THR A 579 12.41 18.41 -25.55
CA THR A 579 13.01 18.35 -26.89
C THR A 579 12.70 19.61 -27.72
N GLU A 580 11.48 20.17 -27.61
CA GLU A 580 11.14 21.48 -28.20
C GLU A 580 12.04 22.61 -27.70
N ARG A 581 12.44 22.57 -26.42
CA ARG A 581 13.38 23.55 -25.84
C ARG A 581 14.81 23.42 -26.36
N LYS A 582 15.25 22.25 -26.83
CA LYS A 582 16.56 22.08 -27.47
C LYS A 582 16.61 22.66 -28.89
N VAL A 583 15.47 22.74 -29.58
CA VAL A 583 15.39 23.28 -30.96
C VAL A 583 15.30 24.81 -30.98
N MET A 584 14.91 25.44 -29.87
CA MET A 584 14.72 26.90 -29.77
C MET A 584 15.90 27.69 -29.16
N ILE A 585 17.05 27.05 -28.91
CA ILE A 585 18.28 27.76 -28.51
C ILE A 585 19.23 27.70 -29.72
N PRO A 586 19.52 28.83 -30.40
CA PRO A 586 20.48 28.85 -31.51
C PRO A 586 21.92 28.55 -31.06
#